data_AF-A0A9D2P7C3-F1
#
_entry.id   AF-A0A9D2P7C3-F1
#
_cell.length_a   1.000
_cell.length_b   1.000
_cell.length_c   1.000
_cell.angle_alpha   90.00
_cell.angle_beta   90.00
_cell.angle_gamma   90.00
#
_symmetry.space_group_name_H-M   'P 1'
#
loop_
_entity.id
_entity.type
_entity.pdbx_description
1 polymer ?
#
loop_
_entity_poly.entity_id
_entity_poly.type
_entity_poly.pdbx_seq_one_letter_code
_entity_poly.pdbx_strand_id
1 'polypeptide(L)'
;MVSYACGHACPQRFHHPTKGGISVQTLSLRALSQVRLLGRQPDGSGPVPLFYTASGFECIFTGSELALCIEAGFALYEPWISVELNGAWIARFPVQAGRSEVTLFRGMTPGVPKHIRVLKDVQAMHGDPDHYLLLTGLRFSGGDFLPLPEPAYRLEFVGDSITSGEGAIGAAGEEDWVSPFFSAVNHYAQMTADALGAEWRIVSQSGWGLLSSWDNDPRCRVMAYYDTVCGLADGPHNAALGAQQPCRFDAWPADAVILNLGTNDNNAMENPPWTDPATGRQYAQRPTPEHLAALEQSAVDAIKQVRARNPQAWILWAFGMLGAGRMDAVLRAAVSRAAAEMNDSRLCYLPLPAATAGTLGARRHPGVECHRQAAQALTTCLRSILPPRG
;
A
#
# COMPACT_ATOMS: atom_id res chain seq x y z
N MET A 1 22.13 -63.96 -9.38
CA MET A 1 21.53 -62.95 -8.49
C MET A 1 21.12 -61.77 -9.33
N VAL A 2 19.96 -61.90 -9.97
CA VAL A 2 18.70 -61.17 -9.70
C VAL A 2 18.69 -59.79 -10.36
N SER A 3 18.18 -59.80 -11.59
CA SER A 3 17.54 -58.68 -12.28
C SER A 3 16.21 -58.37 -11.57
N TYR A 4 15.88 -57.09 -11.38
CA TYR A 4 14.50 -56.68 -11.13
C TYR A 4 14.07 -55.58 -12.09
N ALA A 5 12.90 -55.83 -12.65
CA ALA A 5 12.27 -55.16 -13.76
C ALA A 5 11.49 -53.91 -13.33
N CYS A 6 11.16 -53.14 -14.37
CA CYS A 6 10.31 -51.96 -14.41
C CYS A 6 8.98 -52.11 -13.63
N GLY A 7 8.60 -51.04 -12.93
CA GLY A 7 7.28 -50.86 -12.32
C GLY A 7 6.86 -49.39 -12.36
N HIS A 8 6.49 -48.90 -13.55
CA HIS A 8 5.78 -47.63 -13.69
C HIS A 8 4.36 -47.78 -13.13
N ALA A 9 4.15 -47.39 -11.89
CA ALA A 9 2.82 -47.15 -11.36
C ALA A 9 2.45 -45.67 -11.60
N CYS A 10 1.76 -45.40 -12.70
CA CYS A 10 1.03 -44.15 -12.89
C CYS A 10 -0.02 -44.04 -11.76
N PRO A 11 -0.06 -42.96 -10.97
CA PRO A 11 -1.16 -42.76 -10.05
C PRO A 11 -2.45 -42.64 -10.88
N GLN A 12 -3.45 -43.39 -10.46
CA GLN A 12 -4.76 -43.48 -11.08
C GLN A 12 -5.34 -42.07 -11.32
N ARG A 13 -5.84 -41.84 -12.53
CA ARG A 13 -6.73 -40.70 -12.81
C ARG A 13 -7.89 -40.78 -11.83
N PHE A 14 -7.99 -39.82 -10.92
CA PHE A 14 -9.21 -39.60 -10.15
C PHE A 14 -10.33 -39.26 -11.13
N HIS A 15 -11.17 -40.24 -11.42
CA HIS A 15 -12.45 -40.03 -12.07
C HIS A 15 -13.35 -39.31 -11.06
N HIS A 16 -13.51 -38.00 -11.23
CA HIS A 16 -14.59 -37.27 -10.58
C HIS A 16 -15.92 -37.73 -11.19
N PRO A 17 -16.91 -38.16 -10.38
CA PRO A 17 -18.25 -38.39 -10.88
C PRO A 17 -18.88 -37.05 -11.26
N THR A 18 -19.06 -36.82 -12.56
CA THR A 18 -19.90 -35.73 -13.08
C THR A 18 -21.36 -36.08 -12.82
N LYS A 19 -21.95 -35.53 -11.76
CA LYS A 19 -23.40 -35.48 -11.55
C LYS A 19 -23.78 -34.07 -11.10
N GLY A 20 -24.49 -33.35 -11.97
CA GLY A 20 -24.90 -31.95 -11.81
C GLY A 20 -23.81 -30.98 -12.26
N GLY A 21 -23.91 -30.43 -13.46
CA GLY A 21 -22.93 -29.47 -13.96
C GLY A 21 -22.92 -28.22 -13.09
N ILE A 22 -21.89 -28.04 -12.27
CA ILE A 22 -21.66 -26.79 -11.56
C ILE A 22 -21.34 -25.74 -12.63
N SER A 23 -22.21 -24.75 -12.79
CA SER A 23 -21.97 -23.66 -13.74
C SER A 23 -20.78 -22.83 -13.29
N VAL A 24 -19.93 -22.47 -14.25
CA VAL A 24 -18.89 -21.46 -14.04
C VAL A 24 -19.59 -20.11 -13.93
N GLN A 25 -19.24 -19.34 -12.91
CA GLN A 25 -19.76 -18.02 -12.65
C GLN A 25 -18.63 -17.00 -12.70
N THR A 26 -18.92 -15.80 -13.18
CA THR A 26 -18.05 -14.62 -13.04
C THR A 26 -18.88 -13.52 -12.41
N LEU A 27 -18.49 -13.07 -11.22
CA LEU A 27 -19.18 -12.01 -10.49
C LEU A 27 -18.24 -10.83 -10.24
N SER A 28 -18.77 -9.62 -10.35
CA SER A 28 -18.05 -8.41 -9.91
C SER A 28 -17.76 -8.50 -8.40
N LEU A 29 -16.59 -8.02 -7.97
CA LEU A 29 -16.25 -7.99 -6.55
C LEU A 29 -17.26 -7.16 -5.73
N ARG A 30 -17.79 -6.07 -6.31
CA ARG A 30 -18.79 -5.22 -5.65
C ARG A 30 -20.15 -5.92 -5.46
N ALA A 31 -20.41 -7.01 -6.19
CA ALA A 31 -21.62 -7.82 -6.02
C ALA A 31 -21.48 -8.88 -4.92
N LEU A 32 -20.28 -9.07 -4.37
CA LEU A 32 -19.96 -10.06 -3.35
C LEU A 32 -19.76 -9.35 -2.01
N SER A 33 -20.83 -9.26 -1.20
CA SER A 33 -20.77 -8.56 0.10
C SER A 33 -19.80 -9.20 1.11
N GLN A 34 -19.39 -10.44 0.89
CA GLN A 34 -18.41 -11.16 1.71
C GLN A 34 -16.96 -10.86 1.31
N VAL A 35 -16.73 -10.17 0.19
CA VAL A 35 -15.40 -9.72 -0.25
C VAL A 35 -15.13 -8.35 0.35
N ARG A 36 -14.00 -8.21 1.05
CA ARG A 36 -13.53 -6.91 1.53
C ARG A 36 -12.61 -6.29 0.48
N LEU A 37 -12.95 -5.09 0.03
CA LEU A 37 -12.06 -4.29 -0.82
C LEU A 37 -11.04 -3.55 0.05
N LEU A 38 -9.79 -3.55 -0.38
CA LEU A 38 -8.67 -2.93 0.34
C LEU A 38 -8.22 -1.66 -0.40
N GLY A 39 -7.81 -0.64 0.37
CA GLY A 39 -7.42 0.67 -0.16
C GLY A 39 -8.60 1.65 -0.31
N ARG A 40 -8.30 2.88 -0.74
CA ARG A 40 -9.33 3.91 -0.97
C ARG A 40 -10.16 3.57 -2.19
N GLN A 41 -11.48 3.64 -2.05
CA GLN A 41 -12.44 3.27 -3.08
C GLN A 41 -13.26 4.49 -3.53
N PRO A 42 -13.41 4.71 -4.85
CA PRO A 42 -14.36 5.68 -5.37
C PRO A 42 -15.79 5.14 -5.27
N ASP A 43 -16.76 6.05 -5.32
CA ASP A 43 -18.17 5.70 -5.43
C ASP A 43 -18.44 5.08 -6.82
N GLY A 44 -19.20 3.98 -6.86
CA GLY A 44 -19.59 3.35 -8.11
C GLY A 44 -19.92 1.85 -8.01
N SER A 45 -20.49 1.30 -9.09
CA SER A 45 -20.91 -0.10 -9.22
C SER A 45 -20.08 -0.92 -10.22
N GLY A 46 -19.14 -0.27 -10.91
CA GLY A 46 -18.28 -0.87 -11.95
C GLY A 46 -17.09 -1.68 -11.39
N PRO A 47 -16.06 -1.90 -12.22
CA PRO A 47 -14.80 -2.48 -11.77
C PRO A 47 -14.21 -1.76 -10.56
N VAL A 48 -13.37 -2.45 -9.80
CA VAL A 48 -12.70 -1.89 -8.63
C VAL A 48 -11.32 -1.37 -9.05
N PRO A 49 -11.08 -0.05 -9.08
CA PRO A 49 -9.75 0.48 -9.37
C PRO A 49 -8.82 0.30 -8.15
N LEU A 50 -7.59 -0.12 -8.43
CA LEU A 50 -6.52 -0.26 -7.43
C LEU A 50 -5.51 0.86 -7.61
N PHE A 51 -5.69 1.95 -6.85
CA PHE A 51 -4.88 3.15 -7.02
C PHE A 51 -3.52 3.07 -6.32
N TYR A 52 -3.49 2.80 -5.03
CA TYR A 52 -2.26 2.81 -4.22
C TYR A 52 -1.68 1.41 -4.00
N THR A 53 -0.42 1.36 -3.56
CA THR A 53 0.17 0.14 -2.96
C THR A 53 -0.77 -0.44 -1.91
N ALA A 54 -0.82 -1.77 -1.82
CA ALA A 54 -1.71 -2.53 -0.94
C ALA A 54 -3.22 -2.32 -1.18
N SER A 55 -3.63 -1.63 -2.24
CA SER A 55 -5.03 -1.71 -2.70
C SER A 55 -5.29 -3.11 -3.27
N GLY A 56 -6.48 -3.64 -3.08
CA GLY A 56 -6.76 -5.02 -3.49
C GLY A 56 -8.08 -5.55 -2.95
N PHE A 57 -8.11 -6.84 -2.64
CA PHE A 57 -9.22 -7.47 -1.96
C PHE A 57 -8.77 -8.63 -1.07
N GLU A 58 -9.61 -8.98 -0.12
CA GLU A 58 -9.54 -10.25 0.60
C GLU A 58 -10.91 -10.93 0.68
N CYS A 59 -10.90 -12.25 0.78
CA CYS A 59 -12.11 -13.05 0.95
C CYS A 59 -11.82 -14.41 1.60
N ILE A 60 -12.87 -15.04 2.11
CA ILE A 60 -12.83 -16.46 2.46
C ILE A 60 -13.69 -17.21 1.44
N PHE A 61 -13.10 -18.20 0.76
CA PHE A 61 -13.79 -18.94 -0.30
C PHE A 61 -13.65 -20.46 -0.10
N THR A 62 -14.71 -21.23 -0.34
CA THR A 62 -14.72 -22.69 -0.09
C THR A 62 -14.55 -23.55 -1.35
N GLY A 63 -14.63 -22.98 -2.55
CA GLY A 63 -14.52 -23.72 -3.81
C GLY A 63 -13.14 -24.34 -4.06
N SER A 64 -13.03 -25.16 -5.11
CA SER A 64 -11.79 -25.83 -5.51
C SER A 64 -10.89 -25.01 -6.43
N GLU A 65 -11.45 -23.97 -7.06
CA GLU A 65 -10.75 -23.07 -7.97
C GLU A 65 -11.34 -21.66 -7.88
N LEU A 66 -10.44 -20.68 -7.85
CA LEU A 66 -10.78 -19.27 -7.94
C LEU A 66 -9.82 -18.60 -8.91
N ALA A 67 -10.37 -17.83 -9.84
CA ALA A 67 -9.62 -16.99 -10.75
C ALA A 67 -10.05 -15.53 -10.61
N LEU A 68 -9.11 -14.63 -10.80
CA LEU A 68 -9.30 -13.19 -10.80
C LEU A 68 -9.31 -12.66 -12.23
N CYS A 69 -10.37 -11.96 -12.60
CA CYS A 69 -10.44 -11.21 -13.85
C CYS A 69 -9.95 -9.78 -13.61
N ILE A 70 -8.93 -9.36 -14.35
CA ILE A 70 -8.30 -8.05 -14.22
C ILE A 70 -8.18 -7.34 -15.57
N GLU A 71 -8.13 -6.02 -15.51
CA GLU A 71 -7.80 -5.16 -16.65
C GLU A 71 -6.73 -4.17 -16.23
N ALA A 72 -5.69 -3.99 -17.05
CA ALA A 72 -4.62 -3.03 -16.78
C ALA A 72 -4.29 -2.21 -18.03
N GLY A 73 -3.74 -1.02 -17.81
CA GLY A 73 -3.08 -0.20 -18.81
C GLY A 73 -1.91 0.53 -18.16
N PHE A 74 -0.91 0.89 -18.95
CA PHE A 74 0.28 1.64 -18.55
C PHE A 74 1.09 1.99 -19.81
N ALA A 75 1.91 3.04 -19.72
CA ALA A 75 2.87 3.39 -20.77
C ALA A 75 4.30 2.97 -20.42
N LEU A 76 4.69 3.11 -19.16
CA LEU A 76 6.06 2.93 -18.68
C LEU A 76 6.15 1.89 -17.56
N TYR A 77 5.19 1.90 -16.65
CA TYR A 77 5.28 1.14 -15.41
C TYR A 77 4.19 0.09 -15.36
N GLU A 78 4.50 -1.18 -15.60
CA GLU A 78 3.47 -2.22 -15.48
C GLU A 78 3.01 -2.38 -14.03
N PRO A 79 1.71 -2.63 -13.78
CA PRO A 79 1.23 -2.99 -12.45
C PRO A 79 1.77 -4.36 -12.03
N TRP A 80 1.99 -4.54 -10.73
CA TRP A 80 2.34 -5.83 -10.13
C TRP A 80 1.33 -6.19 -9.04
N ILE A 81 1.03 -7.48 -8.91
CA ILE A 81 0.20 -7.99 -7.83
C ILE A 81 0.87 -9.16 -7.11
N SER A 82 0.59 -9.25 -5.81
CA SER A 82 0.95 -10.35 -4.93
C SER A 82 -0.31 -11.09 -4.47
N VAL A 83 -0.21 -12.41 -4.33
CA VAL A 83 -1.31 -13.31 -3.93
C VAL A 83 -0.92 -14.08 -2.68
N GLU A 84 -1.76 -14.01 -1.65
CA GLU A 84 -1.64 -14.77 -0.43
C GLU A 84 -2.77 -15.80 -0.31
N LEU A 85 -2.44 -16.99 0.19
CA LEU A 85 -3.37 -18.07 0.49
C LEU A 85 -3.13 -18.53 1.93
N ASN A 86 -4.16 -18.39 2.79
CA ASN A 86 -4.10 -18.69 4.21
C ASN A 86 -2.93 -17.99 4.94
N GLY A 87 -2.65 -16.73 4.55
CA GLY A 87 -1.57 -15.91 5.11
C GLY A 87 -0.17 -16.25 4.57
N ALA A 88 -0.03 -17.25 3.70
CA ALA A 88 1.22 -17.53 3.00
C ALA A 88 1.25 -16.80 1.66
N TRP A 89 2.35 -16.09 1.37
CA TRP A 89 2.57 -15.46 0.07
C TRP A 89 2.96 -16.53 -0.97
N ILE A 90 2.07 -16.80 -1.92
CA ILE A 90 2.21 -17.93 -2.84
C ILE A 90 2.61 -17.52 -4.26
N ALA A 91 2.34 -16.26 -4.65
CA ALA A 91 2.65 -15.79 -5.99
C ALA A 91 2.84 -14.27 -6.04
N ARG A 92 3.63 -13.81 -7.01
CA ARG A 92 3.77 -12.42 -7.42
C ARG A 92 4.07 -12.35 -8.91
N PHE A 93 3.43 -11.45 -9.64
CA PHE A 93 3.63 -11.33 -11.09
C PHE A 93 3.22 -9.95 -11.62
N PRO A 94 3.79 -9.52 -12.76
CA PRO A 94 3.33 -8.34 -13.48
C PRO A 94 1.99 -8.59 -14.14
N VAL A 95 1.18 -7.54 -14.29
CA VAL A 95 -0.09 -7.57 -15.01
C VAL A 95 0.12 -6.92 -16.38
N GLN A 96 -0.08 -7.68 -17.44
CA GLN A 96 0.03 -7.19 -18.81
C GLN A 96 -1.13 -6.26 -19.16
N ALA A 97 -0.89 -5.30 -20.06
CA ALA A 97 -1.92 -4.40 -20.54
C ALA A 97 -3.07 -5.16 -21.24
N GLY A 98 -4.29 -4.67 -21.07
CA GLY A 98 -5.51 -5.31 -21.51
C GLY A 98 -6.16 -6.18 -20.44
N ARG A 99 -7.12 -7.01 -20.88
CA ARG A 99 -7.86 -7.92 -20.00
C ARG A 99 -7.16 -9.25 -19.86
N SER A 100 -7.06 -9.74 -18.64
CA SER A 100 -6.52 -11.06 -18.36
C SER A 100 -7.28 -11.77 -17.23
N GLU A 101 -7.13 -13.09 -17.20
CA GLU A 101 -7.62 -13.94 -16.12
C GLU A 101 -6.42 -14.62 -15.45
N VAL A 102 -6.33 -14.49 -14.14
CA VAL A 102 -5.29 -15.12 -13.32
C VAL A 102 -5.92 -16.17 -12.43
N THR A 103 -5.50 -17.43 -12.59
CA THR A 103 -5.88 -18.49 -11.64
C THR A 103 -5.15 -18.27 -10.31
N LEU A 104 -5.89 -17.98 -9.23
CA LEU A 104 -5.32 -17.79 -7.90
C LEU A 104 -4.97 -19.14 -7.25
N PHE A 105 -5.85 -20.12 -7.41
CA PHE A 105 -5.59 -21.52 -7.10
C PHE A 105 -6.54 -22.43 -7.89
N ARG A 106 -6.16 -23.71 -8.07
CA ARG A 106 -6.98 -24.75 -8.69
C ARG A 106 -6.69 -26.11 -8.05
N GLY A 107 -7.72 -26.95 -7.93
CA GLY A 107 -7.58 -28.33 -7.47
C GLY A 107 -7.51 -28.49 -5.95
N MET A 108 -7.88 -27.45 -5.19
CA MET A 108 -7.99 -27.57 -3.73
C MET A 108 -9.26 -28.31 -3.32
N THR A 109 -9.25 -28.92 -2.14
CA THR A 109 -10.42 -29.63 -1.58
C THR A 109 -11.62 -28.70 -1.44
N PRO A 110 -12.77 -28.96 -2.11
CA PRO A 110 -14.00 -28.19 -1.93
C PRO A 110 -14.50 -28.21 -0.48
N GLY A 111 -15.23 -27.18 -0.06
CA GLY A 111 -15.85 -27.08 1.26
C GLY A 111 -14.91 -26.62 2.38
N VAL A 112 -13.59 -26.73 2.20
CA VAL A 112 -12.60 -26.19 3.14
C VAL A 112 -12.47 -24.68 2.93
N PRO A 113 -12.65 -23.82 3.96
CA PRO A 113 -12.41 -22.38 3.84
C PRO A 113 -10.95 -22.08 3.50
N LYS A 114 -10.72 -21.18 2.53
CA LYS A 114 -9.41 -20.60 2.24
C LYS A 114 -9.52 -19.09 2.37
N HIS A 115 -8.57 -18.46 3.05
CA HIS A 115 -8.41 -17.01 3.03
C HIS A 115 -7.53 -16.63 1.85
N ILE A 116 -8.03 -15.76 0.97
CA ILE A 116 -7.29 -15.25 -0.18
C ILE A 116 -7.13 -13.75 0.01
N ARG A 117 -5.93 -13.24 -0.23
CA ARG A 117 -5.67 -11.80 -0.34
C ARG A 117 -4.88 -11.52 -1.61
N VAL A 118 -5.29 -10.51 -2.35
CA VAL A 118 -4.56 -10.01 -3.53
C VAL A 118 -4.27 -8.55 -3.32
N LEU A 119 -3.00 -8.15 -3.47
CA LEU A 119 -2.53 -6.79 -3.22
C LEU A 119 -1.79 -6.25 -4.45
N LYS A 120 -2.06 -5.00 -4.80
CA LYS A 120 -1.22 -4.22 -5.73
C LYS A 120 0.10 -3.87 -5.05
N ASP A 121 1.21 -4.22 -5.67
CA ASP A 121 2.54 -3.95 -5.12
C ASP A 121 3.04 -2.54 -5.40
N VAL A 122 2.59 -1.91 -6.47
CA VAL A 122 3.09 -0.60 -6.92
C VAL A 122 2.23 0.55 -6.44
N GLN A 123 2.86 1.72 -6.27
CA GLN A 123 2.19 2.97 -5.90
C GLN A 123 1.30 3.53 -7.02
N ALA A 124 0.66 4.68 -6.77
CA ALA A 124 0.04 5.47 -7.81
C ALA A 124 1.13 6.09 -8.70
N MET A 125 1.13 5.82 -10.01
CA MET A 125 2.18 6.28 -10.92
C MET A 125 1.87 7.66 -11.50
N HIS A 126 2.16 8.72 -10.77
CA HIS A 126 1.88 10.10 -11.22
C HIS A 126 2.54 10.46 -12.57
N GLY A 127 3.71 9.89 -12.86
CA GLY A 127 4.41 10.08 -14.13
C GLY A 127 3.86 9.26 -15.31
N ASP A 128 2.85 8.42 -15.09
CA ASP A 128 2.27 7.54 -16.11
C ASP A 128 0.72 7.62 -16.02
N PRO A 129 0.09 8.62 -16.68
CA PRO A 129 -1.36 8.83 -16.61
C PRO A 129 -2.17 7.70 -17.26
N ASP A 130 -1.53 6.84 -18.06
CA ASP A 130 -2.14 5.65 -18.66
C ASP A 130 -2.08 4.44 -17.69
N HIS A 131 -1.37 4.55 -16.57
CA HIS A 131 -1.31 3.50 -15.55
C HIS A 131 -2.66 3.34 -14.84
N TYR A 132 -3.24 2.14 -14.93
CA TYR A 132 -4.37 1.70 -14.13
C TYR A 132 -4.37 0.18 -13.90
N LEU A 133 -5.05 -0.25 -12.84
CA LEU A 133 -5.32 -1.66 -12.55
C LEU A 133 -6.74 -1.80 -12.00
N LEU A 134 -7.57 -2.60 -12.68
CA LEU A 134 -8.97 -2.82 -12.34
C LEU A 134 -9.22 -4.29 -12.01
N LEU A 135 -9.91 -4.54 -10.90
CA LEU A 135 -10.50 -5.85 -10.62
C LEU A 135 -11.90 -5.87 -11.24
N THR A 136 -12.08 -6.73 -12.25
CA THR A 136 -13.32 -6.78 -13.03
C THR A 136 -14.26 -7.90 -12.58
N GLY A 137 -13.73 -8.94 -11.93
CA GLY A 137 -14.54 -10.01 -11.37
C GLY A 137 -13.75 -11.15 -10.77
N LEU A 138 -14.46 -12.05 -10.08
CA LEU A 138 -13.96 -13.35 -9.65
C LEU A 138 -14.69 -14.43 -10.45
N ARG A 139 -13.92 -15.30 -11.12
CA ARG A 139 -14.43 -16.48 -11.82
C ARG A 139 -14.21 -17.73 -10.98
N PHE A 140 -15.26 -18.51 -10.80
CA PHE A 140 -15.23 -19.72 -9.98
C PHE A 140 -16.32 -20.72 -10.40
N SER A 141 -16.24 -21.94 -9.89
CA SER A 141 -17.27 -22.97 -10.07
C SER A 141 -17.59 -23.62 -8.74
N GLY A 142 -18.79 -23.35 -8.22
CA GLY A 142 -19.24 -23.86 -6.92
C GLY A 142 -18.43 -23.28 -5.74
N GLY A 143 -18.76 -23.73 -4.53
CA GLY A 143 -18.24 -23.10 -3.30
C GLY A 143 -18.91 -21.77 -2.99
N ASP A 144 -18.64 -21.28 -1.79
CA ASP A 144 -19.29 -20.11 -1.21
C ASP A 144 -18.24 -19.10 -0.75
N PHE A 145 -18.57 -17.82 -0.86
CA PHE A 145 -17.85 -16.77 -0.16
C PHE A 145 -18.40 -16.65 1.26
N LEU A 146 -17.52 -16.77 2.25
CA LEU A 146 -17.87 -16.68 3.66
C LEU A 146 -17.55 -15.28 4.20
N PRO A 147 -18.33 -14.78 5.18
CA PRO A 147 -18.01 -13.51 5.84
C PRO A 147 -16.60 -13.51 6.43
N LEU A 148 -15.88 -12.41 6.23
CA LEU A 148 -14.61 -12.16 6.90
C LEU A 148 -14.83 -11.73 8.35
N PRO A 149 -13.92 -12.07 9.28
CA PRO A 149 -13.90 -11.44 10.59
C PRO A 149 -13.75 -9.92 10.46
N GLU A 150 -14.49 -9.15 11.25
CA GLU A 150 -14.30 -7.70 11.33
C GLU A 150 -12.88 -7.38 11.81
N PRO A 151 -12.20 -6.38 11.20
CA PRO A 151 -10.87 -6.00 11.63
C PRO A 151 -10.95 -5.39 13.04
N ALA A 152 -9.97 -5.71 13.87
CA ALA A 152 -9.86 -5.10 15.19
C ALA A 152 -9.65 -3.59 15.06
N TYR A 153 -8.76 -3.17 14.15
CA TYR A 153 -8.46 -1.76 13.94
C TYR A 153 -8.44 -1.38 12.46
N ARG A 154 -8.47 -0.08 12.19
CA ARG A 154 -8.26 0.53 10.88
C ARG A 154 -7.07 1.48 10.92
N LEU A 155 -6.04 1.20 10.12
CA LEU A 155 -4.78 1.97 10.08
C LEU A 155 -4.56 2.61 8.71
N GLU A 156 -4.42 3.93 8.66
CA GLU A 156 -4.02 4.63 7.42
C GLU A 156 -2.53 4.99 7.49
N PHE A 157 -1.77 4.64 6.47
CA PHE A 157 -0.37 5.00 6.34
C PHE A 157 -0.20 6.03 5.23
N VAL A 158 0.43 7.15 5.55
CA VAL A 158 0.72 8.22 4.59
C VAL A 158 2.23 8.45 4.54
N GLY A 159 2.83 8.42 3.36
CA GLY A 159 4.28 8.54 3.28
C GLY A 159 4.85 8.66 1.88
N ASP A 160 6.12 8.33 1.75
CA ASP A 160 6.89 8.48 0.52
C ASP A 160 7.22 7.11 -0.15
N SER A 161 8.41 6.95 -0.73
CA SER A 161 8.87 5.70 -1.35
C SER A 161 8.93 4.56 -0.35
N ILE A 162 9.24 4.85 0.92
CA ILE A 162 9.30 3.85 1.98
C ILE A 162 7.91 3.25 2.22
N THR A 163 6.88 4.09 2.27
CA THR A 163 5.47 3.67 2.43
C THR A 163 4.87 3.11 1.14
N SER A 164 5.52 3.36 0.00
CA SER A 164 5.19 2.72 -1.27
C SER A 164 5.77 1.31 -1.38
N GLY A 165 6.69 0.93 -0.48
CA GLY A 165 7.39 -0.36 -0.49
C GLY A 165 8.50 -0.46 -1.52
N GLU A 166 9.07 0.68 -1.94
CA GLU A 166 10.20 0.70 -2.86
C GLU A 166 11.45 0.06 -2.23
N GLY A 167 12.09 -0.85 -2.95
CA GLY A 167 13.29 -1.56 -2.51
C GLY A 167 13.05 -2.67 -1.49
N ALA A 168 11.80 -2.88 -1.05
CA ALA A 168 11.42 -3.97 -0.16
C ALA A 168 11.59 -5.37 -0.79
N ILE A 169 11.79 -5.41 -2.11
CA ILE A 169 12.15 -6.59 -2.90
C ILE A 169 13.18 -6.20 -3.96
N GLY A 170 14.05 -7.15 -4.35
CA GLY A 170 15.17 -6.92 -5.25
C GLY A 170 16.52 -7.03 -4.54
N ALA A 171 17.60 -7.25 -5.30
CA ALA A 171 18.93 -7.32 -4.73
C ALA A 171 19.42 -5.92 -4.33
N ALA A 172 20.25 -5.82 -3.29
CA ALA A 172 20.71 -4.54 -2.75
C ALA A 172 21.52 -3.68 -3.75
N GLY A 173 22.14 -4.33 -4.76
CA GLY A 173 22.87 -3.65 -5.82
C GLY A 173 22.02 -3.14 -6.97
N GLU A 174 20.72 -3.42 -7.00
CA GLU A 174 19.83 -2.96 -8.06
C GLU A 174 19.54 -1.47 -7.90
N GLU A 175 19.73 -0.70 -8.97
CA GLU A 175 19.56 0.76 -8.97
C GLU A 175 18.52 1.25 -10.01
N ASP A 176 17.70 0.40 -10.63
CA ASP A 176 16.71 0.86 -11.61
C ASP A 176 15.37 1.31 -10.99
N TRP A 177 14.82 2.43 -11.45
CA TRP A 177 13.52 2.95 -11.00
C TRP A 177 12.35 2.24 -11.71
N VAL A 178 12.09 0.99 -11.33
CA VAL A 178 11.13 0.12 -12.03
C VAL A 178 10.14 -0.56 -11.06
N SER A 179 8.94 -0.86 -11.57
CA SER A 179 7.85 -1.52 -10.82
C SER A 179 8.25 -2.80 -10.05
N PRO A 180 9.13 -3.68 -10.57
CA PRO A 180 9.48 -4.92 -9.89
C PRO A 180 10.09 -4.76 -8.49
N PHE A 181 10.61 -3.58 -8.11
CA PHE A 181 11.22 -3.35 -6.80
C PHE A 181 10.25 -2.84 -5.73
N PHE A 182 8.97 -2.66 -6.05
CA PHE A 182 7.93 -2.37 -5.06
C PHE A 182 7.33 -3.64 -4.47
N SER A 183 6.99 -3.64 -3.19
CA SER A 183 6.26 -4.74 -2.55
C SER A 183 5.30 -4.25 -1.47
N ALA A 184 4.05 -4.73 -1.54
CA ALA A 184 3.06 -4.58 -0.47
C ALA A 184 3.21 -5.64 0.64
N VAL A 185 3.79 -6.82 0.32
CA VAL A 185 3.93 -7.96 1.25
C VAL A 185 5.14 -7.83 2.18
N ASN A 186 6.31 -7.48 1.63
CA ASN A 186 7.52 -7.23 2.42
C ASN A 186 7.50 -5.83 3.07
N HIS A 187 6.34 -5.38 3.54
CA HIS A 187 6.09 -3.99 3.86
C HIS A 187 5.73 -3.78 5.33
N TYR A 188 6.25 -2.71 5.92
CA TYR A 188 6.06 -2.43 7.35
C TYR A 188 4.59 -2.20 7.72
N ALA A 189 3.82 -1.55 6.84
CA ALA A 189 2.40 -1.30 7.08
C ALA A 189 1.58 -2.59 7.15
N GLN A 190 1.82 -3.53 6.22
CA GLN A 190 1.15 -4.84 6.24
C GLN A 190 1.56 -5.63 7.49
N MET A 191 2.86 -5.72 7.76
CA MET A 191 3.36 -6.47 8.93
C MET A 191 2.79 -5.92 10.25
N THR A 192 2.66 -4.59 10.38
CA THR A 192 2.00 -3.96 11.53
C THR A 192 0.51 -4.26 11.57
N ALA A 193 -0.19 -4.19 10.43
CA ALA A 193 -1.62 -4.44 10.36
C ALA A 193 -1.97 -5.90 10.71
N ASP A 194 -1.27 -6.86 10.13
CA ASP A 194 -1.43 -8.29 10.42
C ASP A 194 -1.17 -8.58 11.92
N ALA A 195 -0.13 -7.97 12.51
CA ALA A 195 0.20 -8.14 13.93
C ALA A 195 -0.84 -7.56 14.91
N LEU A 196 -1.73 -6.69 14.41
CA LEU A 196 -2.80 -6.04 15.17
C LEU A 196 -4.19 -6.54 14.78
N GLY A 197 -4.32 -7.44 13.80
CA GLY A 197 -5.60 -7.82 13.23
C GLY A 197 -6.33 -6.63 12.59
N ALA A 198 -5.59 -5.69 12.00
CA ALA A 198 -6.10 -4.46 11.45
C ALA A 198 -6.33 -4.54 9.93
N GLU A 199 -7.35 -3.83 9.47
CA GLU A 199 -7.43 -3.41 8.07
C GLU A 199 -6.54 -2.18 7.88
N TRP A 200 -5.91 -2.04 6.71
CA TRP A 200 -5.05 -0.91 6.43
C TRP A 200 -5.23 -0.35 5.02
N ARG A 201 -4.81 0.90 4.84
CA ARG A 201 -4.70 1.54 3.53
C ARG A 201 -3.48 2.46 3.47
N ILE A 202 -2.98 2.66 2.25
CA ILE A 202 -1.78 3.46 1.99
C ILE A 202 -2.13 4.67 1.11
N VAL A 203 -1.51 5.81 1.39
CA VAL A 203 -1.41 6.98 0.53
C VAL A 203 0.05 7.39 0.44
N SER A 204 0.71 7.11 -0.68
CA SER A 204 2.13 7.38 -0.78
C SER A 204 2.58 7.70 -2.20
N GLN A 205 3.72 8.39 -2.28
CA GLN A 205 4.39 8.69 -3.54
C GLN A 205 5.92 8.77 -3.37
N SER A 206 6.65 8.00 -4.17
CA SER A 206 8.11 7.98 -4.17
C SER A 206 8.68 9.35 -4.49
N GLY A 207 9.68 9.75 -3.71
CA GLY A 207 10.40 11.00 -3.93
C GLY A 207 9.63 12.27 -3.51
N TRP A 208 8.38 12.19 -3.06
CA TRP A 208 7.58 13.35 -2.66
C TRP A 208 7.68 13.64 -1.17
N GLY A 209 7.55 14.92 -0.79
CA GLY A 209 7.73 15.38 0.59
C GLY A 209 6.57 16.26 1.09
N LEU A 210 6.88 17.07 2.09
CA LEU A 210 5.97 18.06 2.70
C LEU A 210 5.98 19.37 1.91
N LEU A 211 7.17 19.91 1.63
CA LEU A 211 7.33 21.17 0.90
C LEU A 211 7.62 20.95 -0.58
N SER A 212 8.37 19.91 -0.93
CA SER A 212 8.71 19.57 -2.31
C SER A 212 9.07 18.09 -2.42
N SER A 213 9.34 17.64 -3.64
CA SER A 213 10.10 16.40 -3.87
C SER A 213 11.57 16.52 -3.46
N TRP A 214 12.26 15.37 -3.47
CA TRP A 214 13.69 15.23 -3.21
C TRP A 214 14.58 16.09 -4.11
N ASP A 215 14.13 16.44 -5.31
CA ASP A 215 14.83 17.26 -6.29
C ASP A 215 14.36 18.71 -6.32
N ASN A 216 13.62 19.16 -5.29
CA ASN A 216 13.12 20.53 -5.08
C ASN A 216 11.91 20.96 -5.92
N ASP A 217 11.16 20.07 -6.57
CA ASP A 217 9.90 20.44 -7.25
C ASP A 217 8.78 20.71 -6.21
N PRO A 218 8.31 21.96 -6.05
CA PRO A 218 7.32 22.33 -5.03
C PRO A 218 5.91 21.79 -5.34
N ARG A 219 5.69 21.22 -6.52
CA ARG A 219 4.39 20.64 -6.93
C ARG A 219 4.19 19.24 -6.35
N CYS A 220 5.28 18.56 -6.01
CA CYS A 220 5.33 17.16 -5.60
C CYS A 220 5.19 17.01 -4.08
N ARG A 221 3.98 17.24 -3.56
CA ARG A 221 3.64 17.20 -2.12
C ARG A 221 2.51 16.21 -1.84
N VAL A 222 2.78 15.19 -1.03
CA VAL A 222 1.81 14.09 -0.79
C VAL A 222 0.50 14.62 -0.17
N MET A 223 0.62 15.51 0.82
CA MET A 223 -0.54 16.02 1.57
C MET A 223 -1.47 16.90 0.74
N ALA A 224 -1.02 17.44 -0.40
CA ALA A 224 -1.87 18.19 -1.31
C ALA A 224 -3.00 17.32 -1.91
N TYR A 225 -2.81 16.00 -1.96
CA TYR A 225 -3.76 15.05 -2.54
C TYR A 225 -4.48 14.18 -1.49
N TYR A 226 -4.21 14.40 -0.20
CA TYR A 226 -4.73 13.57 0.88
C TYR A 226 -6.26 13.53 0.97
N ASP A 227 -6.97 14.56 0.51
CA ASP A 227 -8.43 14.64 0.60
C ASP A 227 -9.18 13.96 -0.57
N THR A 228 -8.46 13.36 -1.51
CA THR A 228 -9.02 12.69 -2.70
C THR A 228 -8.91 11.18 -2.62
N VAL A 229 -9.67 10.44 -3.43
CA VAL A 229 -9.54 8.97 -3.53
C VAL A 229 -8.14 8.59 -3.95
N CYS A 230 -7.61 9.17 -5.02
CA CYS A 230 -6.21 9.11 -5.45
C CYS A 230 -5.85 10.26 -6.41
N GLY A 231 -5.64 11.46 -5.89
CA GLY A 231 -5.33 12.62 -6.71
C GLY A 231 -4.00 12.55 -7.46
N LEU A 232 -3.12 11.62 -7.06
CA LEU A 232 -1.86 11.30 -7.74
C LEU A 232 -2.07 10.55 -9.07
N ALA A 233 -3.20 9.86 -9.25
CA ALA A 233 -3.54 9.20 -10.49
C ALA A 233 -4.22 10.21 -11.43
N ASP A 234 -3.40 10.81 -12.29
CA ASP A 234 -3.83 11.84 -13.23
C ASP A 234 -4.36 11.24 -14.54
N GLY A 235 -4.90 12.09 -15.40
CA GLY A 235 -5.40 11.76 -16.72
C GLY A 235 -6.91 11.49 -16.76
N PRO A 236 -7.53 11.62 -17.95
CA PRO A 236 -8.98 11.50 -18.11
C PRO A 236 -9.50 10.10 -17.75
N HIS A 237 -8.70 9.05 -17.97
CA HIS A 237 -9.08 7.68 -17.62
C HIS A 237 -9.20 7.51 -16.11
N ASN A 238 -8.16 7.87 -15.34
CA ASN A 238 -8.19 7.80 -13.88
C ASN A 238 -9.25 8.73 -13.27
N ALA A 239 -9.45 9.91 -13.84
CA ALA A 239 -10.55 10.79 -13.45
C ALA A 239 -11.93 10.12 -13.64
N ALA A 240 -12.16 9.44 -14.76
CA ALA A 240 -13.39 8.69 -15.01
C ALA A 240 -13.56 7.48 -14.08
N LEU A 241 -12.45 6.88 -13.61
CA LEU A 241 -12.45 5.86 -12.57
C LEU A 241 -12.71 6.42 -11.16
N GLY A 242 -12.79 7.75 -11.01
CA GLY A 242 -13.09 8.41 -9.74
C GLY A 242 -11.86 8.75 -8.89
N ALA A 243 -10.64 8.71 -9.44
CA ALA A 243 -9.42 9.04 -8.72
C ALA A 243 -9.47 10.43 -8.05
N GLN A 244 -10.07 11.40 -8.74
CA GLN A 244 -10.17 12.80 -8.28
C GLN A 244 -11.40 13.07 -7.39
N GLN A 245 -12.22 12.05 -7.08
CA GLN A 245 -13.34 12.21 -6.16
C GLN A 245 -12.85 12.51 -4.73
N PRO A 246 -13.63 13.22 -3.91
CA PRO A 246 -13.32 13.38 -2.48
C PRO A 246 -13.27 12.03 -1.76
N CYS A 247 -12.31 11.85 -0.87
CA CYS A 247 -12.22 10.65 -0.04
C CYS A 247 -13.31 10.66 1.05
N ARG A 248 -14.04 9.56 1.17
CA ARG A 248 -15.08 9.32 2.19
C ARG A 248 -14.45 8.83 3.51
N PHE A 249 -13.91 9.74 4.31
CA PHE A 249 -13.29 9.40 5.60
C PHE A 249 -14.28 8.86 6.64
N ASP A 250 -15.56 9.23 6.54
CA ASP A 250 -16.65 8.76 7.39
C ASP A 250 -16.98 7.27 7.18
N ALA A 251 -16.85 6.79 5.95
CA ALA A 251 -17.11 5.40 5.59
C ALA A 251 -16.02 4.43 6.06
N TRP A 252 -14.86 4.95 6.44
CA TRP A 252 -13.72 4.18 6.91
C TRP A 252 -13.01 4.96 8.03
N PRO A 253 -13.57 4.97 9.25
CA PRO A 253 -13.00 5.72 10.36
C PRO A 253 -11.71 5.03 10.82
N ALA A 254 -10.59 5.70 10.64
CA ALA A 254 -9.29 5.21 11.10
C ALA A 254 -9.19 5.24 12.63
N ASP A 255 -8.65 4.18 13.22
CA ASP A 255 -8.23 4.16 14.63
C ASP A 255 -6.88 4.88 14.81
N ALA A 256 -6.00 4.78 13.81
CA ALA A 256 -4.76 5.55 13.75
C ALA A 256 -4.38 5.94 12.31
N VAL A 257 -3.74 7.10 12.18
CA VAL A 257 -3.10 7.57 10.95
C VAL A 257 -1.60 7.73 11.22
N ILE A 258 -0.78 7.03 10.44
CA ILE A 258 0.67 6.98 10.56
C ILE A 258 1.27 7.81 9.43
N LEU A 259 1.91 8.92 9.78
CA LEU A 259 2.66 9.79 8.87
C LEU A 259 4.13 9.38 8.85
N ASN A 260 4.67 9.07 7.67
CA ASN A 260 6.08 8.78 7.44
C ASN A 260 6.57 9.61 6.25
N LEU A 261 6.66 10.93 6.49
CA LEU A 261 7.13 11.93 5.53
C LEU A 261 8.28 12.73 6.13
N GLY A 262 9.17 13.23 5.26
CA GLY A 262 10.28 14.11 5.60
C GLY A 262 11.62 13.66 5.02
N THR A 263 11.75 12.42 4.56
CA THR A 263 13.01 11.92 3.98
C THR A 263 13.39 12.71 2.74
N ASN A 264 12.42 12.95 1.85
CA ASN A 264 12.65 13.70 0.63
C ASN A 264 12.94 15.18 0.89
N ASP A 265 12.29 15.81 1.88
CA ASP A 265 12.61 17.18 2.28
C ASP A 265 14.03 17.29 2.85
N ASN A 266 14.47 16.30 3.65
CA ASN A 266 15.86 16.24 4.13
C ASN A 266 16.85 16.18 2.96
N ASN A 267 16.56 15.37 1.94
CA ASN A 267 17.41 15.22 0.75
C ASN A 267 17.37 16.47 -0.14
N ALA A 268 16.21 17.11 -0.28
CA ALA A 268 16.01 18.31 -1.10
C ALA A 268 16.93 19.46 -0.68
N MET A 269 17.18 19.59 0.62
CA MET A 269 18.11 20.59 1.18
C MET A 269 19.56 20.43 0.73
N GLU A 270 19.94 19.25 0.25
CA GLU A 270 21.29 18.92 -0.21
C GLU A 270 21.39 18.85 -1.75
N ASN A 271 20.25 18.93 -2.45
CA ASN A 271 20.18 18.83 -3.90
C ASN A 271 20.18 20.20 -4.62
N PRO A 272 20.54 20.22 -5.91
CA PRO A 272 20.45 21.40 -6.75
C PRO A 272 19.02 21.98 -6.79
N PRO A 273 18.87 23.29 -7.08
CA PRO A 273 17.55 23.87 -7.29
C PRO A 273 16.82 23.21 -8.46
N TRP A 274 15.52 22.99 -8.29
CA TRP A 274 14.62 22.68 -9.40
C TRP A 274 14.30 23.96 -10.17
N THR A 275 14.27 23.89 -11.50
CA THR A 275 13.89 25.01 -12.36
C THR A 275 12.54 24.73 -13.00
N ASP A 276 11.58 25.62 -12.78
CA ASP A 276 10.27 25.54 -13.40
C ASP A 276 10.40 25.65 -14.93
N PRO A 277 10.01 24.63 -15.70
CA PRO A 277 10.13 24.66 -17.15
C PRO A 277 9.24 25.71 -17.81
N ALA A 278 8.16 26.13 -17.15
CA ALA A 278 7.24 27.13 -17.70
C ALA A 278 7.69 28.56 -17.42
N THR A 279 8.30 28.81 -16.25
CA THR A 279 8.62 30.18 -15.80
C THR A 279 10.11 30.48 -15.68
N GLY A 280 10.97 29.45 -15.69
CA GLY A 280 12.40 29.57 -15.41
C GLY A 280 12.74 29.88 -13.95
N ARG A 281 11.74 29.94 -13.06
CA ARG A 281 11.96 30.22 -11.63
C ARG A 281 12.61 29.03 -10.95
N GLN A 282 13.61 29.30 -10.10
CA GLN A 282 14.28 28.28 -9.32
C GLN A 282 13.68 28.13 -7.92
N TYR A 283 13.60 26.88 -7.47
CA TYR A 283 13.12 26.48 -6.15
C TYR A 283 14.15 25.59 -5.48
N ALA A 284 14.42 25.84 -4.20
CA ALA A 284 15.42 25.11 -3.46
C ALA A 284 15.12 25.17 -1.95
N GLN A 285 14.90 24.02 -1.34
CA GLN A 285 15.05 23.87 0.09
C GLN A 285 16.52 24.00 0.46
N ARG A 286 16.79 24.55 1.64
CA ARG A 286 18.15 24.76 2.19
C ARG A 286 18.08 24.61 3.70
N PRO A 287 19.16 24.23 4.39
CA PRO A 287 19.17 24.07 5.84
C PRO A 287 19.25 25.43 6.56
N THR A 288 18.40 26.38 6.17
CA THR A 288 18.27 27.70 6.81
C THR A 288 17.16 27.66 7.86
N PRO A 289 17.22 28.51 8.90
CA PRO A 289 16.15 28.61 9.89
C PRO A 289 14.76 28.85 9.28
N GLU A 290 14.69 29.64 8.20
CA GLU A 290 13.44 29.93 7.48
C GLU A 290 12.82 28.68 6.85
N HIS A 291 13.60 27.89 6.11
CA HIS A 291 13.09 26.67 5.47
C HIS A 291 12.78 25.57 6.50
N LEU A 292 13.57 25.45 7.57
CA LEU A 292 13.27 24.52 8.67
C LEU A 292 11.96 24.89 9.37
N ALA A 293 11.68 26.19 9.58
CA ALA A 293 10.41 26.66 10.12
C ALA A 293 9.24 26.40 9.14
N ALA A 294 9.45 26.56 7.83
CA ALA A 294 8.45 26.23 6.81
C ALA A 294 8.13 24.73 6.76
N LEU A 295 9.13 23.86 6.95
CA LEU A 295 8.96 22.41 7.07
C LEU A 295 8.17 22.04 8.33
N GLU A 296 8.54 22.63 9.48
CA GLU A 296 7.80 22.44 10.72
C GLU A 296 6.33 22.87 10.56
N GLN A 297 6.09 24.03 9.95
CA GLN A 297 4.74 24.51 9.67
C GLN A 297 3.96 23.57 8.75
N SER A 298 4.59 23.08 7.68
CA SER A 298 3.96 22.13 6.76
C SER A 298 3.60 20.80 7.44
N ALA A 299 4.46 20.33 8.36
CA ALA A 299 4.15 19.16 9.18
C ALA A 299 2.98 19.42 10.15
N VAL A 300 2.92 20.59 10.80
CA VAL A 300 1.77 20.98 11.63
C VAL A 300 0.48 21.02 10.81
N ASP A 301 0.53 21.60 9.62
CA ASP A 301 -0.65 21.70 8.73
C ASP A 301 -1.10 20.32 8.24
N ALA A 302 -0.17 19.41 7.94
CA ALA A 302 -0.48 18.03 7.62
C ALA A 302 -1.20 17.32 8.79
N ILE A 303 -0.72 17.48 10.03
CA ILE A 303 -1.37 16.90 11.21
C ILE A 303 -2.78 17.47 11.38
N LYS A 304 -2.95 18.79 11.24
CA LYS A 304 -4.26 19.46 11.32
C LYS A 304 -5.21 18.96 10.24
N GLN A 305 -4.73 18.77 9.01
CA GLN A 305 -5.52 18.20 7.91
C GLN A 305 -5.97 16.79 8.26
N VAL A 306 -5.06 15.92 8.71
CA VAL A 306 -5.40 14.56 9.14
C VAL A 306 -6.41 14.56 10.28
N ARG A 307 -6.23 15.41 11.30
CA ARG A 307 -7.16 15.53 12.43
C ARG A 307 -8.55 15.97 11.98
N ALA A 308 -8.64 16.93 11.06
CA ALA A 308 -9.92 17.40 10.52
C ALA A 308 -10.68 16.29 9.78
N ARG A 309 -9.97 15.36 9.12
CA ARG A 309 -10.57 14.21 8.42
C ARG A 309 -10.83 13.01 9.32
N ASN A 310 -10.04 12.86 10.38
CA ASN A 310 -10.09 11.73 11.30
C ASN A 310 -10.18 12.25 12.75
N PRO A 311 -11.36 12.73 13.20
CA PRO A 311 -11.47 13.41 14.50
C PRO A 311 -11.17 12.52 15.70
N GLN A 312 -11.25 11.20 15.54
CA GLN A 312 -11.05 10.24 16.63
C GLN A 312 -9.74 9.44 16.57
N ALA A 313 -9.02 9.49 15.45
CA ALA A 313 -7.82 8.69 15.26
C ALA A 313 -6.68 9.12 16.18
N TRP A 314 -5.80 8.20 16.56
CA TRP A 314 -4.44 8.58 16.92
C TRP A 314 -3.70 9.07 15.67
N ILE A 315 -2.88 10.11 15.80
CA ILE A 315 -2.00 10.55 14.71
C ILE A 315 -0.57 10.35 15.18
N LEU A 316 0.12 9.45 14.50
CA LEU A 316 1.49 9.09 14.81
C LEU A 316 2.40 9.55 13.67
N TRP A 317 3.37 10.41 13.96
CA TRP A 317 4.46 10.67 13.03
C TRP A 317 5.59 9.67 13.28
N ALA A 318 5.69 8.65 12.43
CA ALA A 318 6.66 7.57 12.55
C ALA A 318 7.74 7.73 11.47
N PHE A 319 8.97 8.07 11.87
CA PHE A 319 9.99 8.54 10.93
C PHE A 319 11.40 8.05 11.28
N GLY A 320 12.23 7.79 10.27
CA GLY A 320 13.67 7.51 10.46
C GLY A 320 14.25 6.31 9.72
N MET A 321 13.46 5.58 8.93
CA MET A 321 13.91 4.35 8.25
C MET A 321 15.07 4.58 7.26
N LEU A 322 15.19 5.77 6.67
CA LEU A 322 16.35 6.19 5.85
C LEU A 322 17.23 7.23 6.56
N GLY A 323 17.30 7.16 7.89
CA GLY A 323 17.98 8.13 8.72
C GLY A 323 17.11 9.34 9.01
N ALA A 324 17.02 9.73 10.28
CA ALA A 324 16.13 10.81 10.70
C ALA A 324 16.72 12.22 10.43
N GLY A 325 18.04 12.33 10.27
CA GLY A 325 18.72 13.56 9.85
C GLY A 325 18.27 14.80 10.62
N ARG A 326 18.10 15.91 9.90
CA ARG A 326 17.61 17.18 10.47
C ARG A 326 16.11 17.15 10.76
N MET A 327 15.39 16.27 10.08
CA MET A 327 13.95 16.17 10.19
C MET A 327 13.49 15.58 11.52
N ASP A 328 14.31 14.82 12.25
CA ASP A 328 13.94 14.34 13.60
C ASP A 328 13.53 15.50 14.53
N ALA A 329 14.34 16.55 14.60
CA ALA A 329 14.06 17.70 15.45
C ALA A 329 12.84 18.50 14.95
N VAL A 330 12.75 18.73 13.63
CA VAL A 330 11.64 19.46 12.99
C VAL A 330 10.31 18.76 13.25
N LEU A 331 10.26 17.44 13.05
CA LEU A 331 9.03 16.66 13.16
C LEU A 331 8.59 16.49 14.62
N ARG A 332 9.54 16.32 15.57
CA ARG A 332 9.23 16.35 17.01
C ARG A 332 8.65 17.70 17.43
N ALA A 333 9.23 18.80 16.97
CA ALA A 333 8.74 20.15 17.24
C ALA A 333 7.33 20.34 16.65
N ALA A 334 7.11 19.92 15.41
CA ALA A 334 5.80 20.00 14.75
C ALA A 334 4.72 19.20 15.51
N VAL A 335 5.00 17.95 15.89
CA VAL A 335 4.03 17.14 16.65
C VAL A 335 3.73 17.79 18.00
N SER A 336 4.74 18.25 18.74
CA SER A 336 4.54 18.91 20.03
C SER A 336 3.75 20.22 19.88
N ARG A 337 4.04 21.00 18.85
CA ARG A 337 3.35 22.27 18.58
C ARG A 337 1.91 22.03 18.19
N ALA A 338 1.64 21.08 17.28
CA ALA A 338 0.28 20.71 16.90
C ALA A 338 -0.53 20.23 18.12
N ALA A 339 0.05 19.41 18.99
CA ALA A 339 -0.61 18.94 20.21
C ALA A 339 -1.00 20.09 21.14
N ALA A 340 -0.11 21.07 21.32
CA ALA A 340 -0.40 22.26 22.13
C ALA A 340 -1.45 23.17 21.48
N GLU A 341 -1.32 23.46 20.19
CA GLU A 341 -2.25 24.35 19.45
C GLU A 341 -3.67 23.78 19.39
N MET A 342 -3.82 22.46 19.30
CA MET A 342 -5.12 21.78 19.23
C MET A 342 -5.63 21.28 20.58
N ASN A 343 -4.81 21.36 21.64
CA ASN A 343 -5.06 20.72 22.93
C ASN A 343 -5.42 19.23 22.77
N ASP A 344 -4.64 18.50 21.95
CA ASP A 344 -4.91 17.12 21.54
C ASP A 344 -3.82 16.17 22.05
N SER A 345 -4.21 15.26 22.93
CA SER A 345 -3.32 14.26 23.53
C SER A 345 -3.10 13.01 22.67
N ARG A 346 -3.78 12.88 21.53
CA ARG A 346 -3.69 11.72 20.64
C ARG A 346 -2.72 11.93 19.47
N LEU A 347 -1.68 12.74 19.70
CA LEU A 347 -0.61 13.00 18.76
C LEU A 347 0.71 12.51 19.34
N CYS A 348 1.49 11.75 18.58
CA CYS A 348 2.78 11.27 19.03
C CYS A 348 3.81 11.19 17.91
N TYR A 349 5.08 11.26 18.29
CA TYR A 349 6.22 11.05 17.39
C TYR A 349 6.90 9.73 17.78
N LEU A 350 7.16 8.86 16.81
CA LEU A 350 7.88 7.60 16.98
C LEU A 350 9.11 7.59 16.08
N PRO A 351 10.34 7.59 16.64
CA PRO A 351 11.51 7.29 15.84
C PRO A 351 11.46 5.83 15.36
N LEU A 352 11.61 5.63 14.06
CA LEU A 352 11.75 4.32 13.43
C LEU A 352 13.23 3.92 13.31
N PRO A 353 13.55 2.62 13.42
CA PRO A 353 14.91 2.14 13.24
C PRO A 353 15.39 2.42 11.81
N ALA A 354 16.59 2.99 11.70
CA ALA A 354 17.20 3.28 10.41
C ALA A 354 17.73 2.01 9.74
N ALA A 355 17.67 1.99 8.40
CA ALA A 355 18.33 0.96 7.61
C ALA A 355 19.84 0.98 7.83
N THR A 356 20.43 -0.21 7.89
CA THR A 356 21.87 -0.44 7.96
C THR A 356 22.34 -1.03 6.65
N ALA A 357 23.65 -1.12 6.42
CA ALA A 357 24.19 -1.78 5.22
C ALA A 357 23.65 -3.20 5.01
N GLY A 358 23.35 -3.95 6.09
CA GLY A 358 22.80 -5.30 6.02
C GLY A 358 21.27 -5.37 5.91
N THR A 359 20.57 -4.24 6.03
CA THR A 359 19.10 -4.18 5.97
C THR A 359 18.57 -3.27 4.85
N LEU A 360 19.46 -2.75 3.99
CA LEU A 360 19.11 -2.12 2.73
C LEU A 360 18.69 -3.17 1.68
N GLY A 361 17.67 -2.84 0.91
CA GLY A 361 17.24 -3.56 -0.28
C GLY A 361 17.67 -2.84 -1.55
N ALA A 362 16.96 -3.10 -2.65
CA ALA A 362 17.19 -2.41 -3.92
C ALA A 362 17.04 -0.89 -3.75
N ARG A 363 17.62 -0.13 -4.69
CA ARG A 363 17.54 1.34 -4.74
C ARG A 363 18.08 2.03 -3.49
N ARG A 364 18.90 1.35 -2.67
CA ARG A 364 19.33 1.83 -1.35
C ARG A 364 18.17 2.24 -0.45
N HIS A 365 17.02 1.58 -0.61
CA HIS A 365 15.85 1.76 0.24
C HIS A 365 15.81 0.69 1.36
N PRO A 366 14.95 0.84 2.38
CA PRO A 366 14.75 -0.18 3.40
C PRO A 366 14.36 -1.53 2.77
N GLY A 367 15.17 -2.56 3.02
CA GLY A 367 14.83 -3.93 2.64
C GLY A 367 13.84 -4.57 3.64
N VAL A 368 13.40 -5.79 3.34
CA VAL A 368 12.41 -6.53 4.15
C VAL A 368 12.74 -6.58 5.65
N GLU A 369 14.03 -6.70 6.01
CA GLU A 369 14.44 -6.74 7.41
C GLU A 369 14.30 -5.38 8.11
N CYS A 370 14.62 -4.27 7.43
CA CYS A 370 14.36 -2.95 7.98
C CYS A 370 12.85 -2.68 8.13
N HIS A 371 12.05 -3.09 7.14
CA HIS A 371 10.59 -3.06 7.23
C HIS A 371 10.06 -3.86 8.43
N ARG A 372 10.61 -5.04 8.70
CA ARG A 372 10.26 -5.87 9.86
C ARG A 372 10.56 -5.18 11.19
N GLN A 373 11.72 -4.55 11.30
CA GLN A 373 12.11 -3.79 12.51
C GLN A 373 11.21 -2.57 12.73
N ALA A 374 10.91 -1.83 11.68
CA ALA A 374 9.97 -0.72 11.74
C ALA A 374 8.56 -1.18 12.14
N ALA A 375 8.10 -2.30 11.58
CA ALA A 375 6.81 -2.89 11.93
C ALA A 375 6.74 -3.31 13.41
N GLN A 376 7.81 -3.85 13.98
CA GLN A 376 7.90 -4.21 15.40
C GLN A 376 7.80 -2.99 16.32
N ALA A 377 8.53 -1.91 15.98
CA ALA A 377 8.47 -0.65 16.72
C ALA A 377 7.06 -0.04 16.68
N LEU A 378 6.45 0.01 15.49
CA LEU A 378 5.09 0.49 15.30
C LEU A 378 4.06 -0.35 16.03
N THR A 379 4.14 -1.67 15.93
CA THR A 379 3.21 -2.58 16.61
C THR A 379 3.26 -2.39 18.12
N THR A 380 4.47 -2.28 18.69
CA THR A 380 4.66 -2.03 20.12
C THR A 380 4.03 -0.71 20.55
N CYS A 381 4.26 0.35 19.78
CA CYS A 381 3.67 1.66 20.05
C CYS A 381 2.14 1.65 19.92
N LEU A 382 1.59 1.11 18.84
CA LEU A 382 0.16 1.08 18.60
C LEU A 382 -0.59 0.24 19.65
N ARG A 383 -0.01 -0.87 20.13
CA ARG A 383 -0.59 -1.65 21.25
C ARG A 383 -0.67 -0.88 22.56
N SER A 384 0.19 0.11 22.79
CA SER A 384 0.15 0.88 24.04
C SER A 384 -0.84 2.05 24.00
N ILE A 385 -1.23 2.51 22.81
CA ILE A 385 -2.12 3.68 22.64
C ILE A 385 -3.52 3.32 22.14
N LEU A 386 -3.67 2.23 21.37
CA LEU A 386 -4.98 1.77 20.91
C LEU A 386 -5.68 0.98 22.02
N PRO A 387 -7.00 1.21 22.22
CA PRO A 387 -7.75 0.46 23.22
C PRO A 387 -7.79 -1.01 22.83
N PRO A 388 -7.60 -1.96 23.77
CA PRO A 388 -7.71 -3.37 23.46
C PRO A 388 -9.11 -3.68 22.92
N ARG A 389 -9.17 -4.26 21.72
CA ARG A 389 -10.38 -4.82 21.14
C ARG A 389 -10.30 -6.35 21.23
N GLY A 390 -11.33 -6.93 21.86
CA GLY A 390 -11.40 -8.34 22.23
C GLY A 390 -11.75 -9.27 21.08
#